data_AF-A0A957QCT9-F1
#
_entry.id   AF-A0A957QCT9-F1
#
_cell.length_a   1.000
_cell.length_b   1.000
_cell.length_c   1.000
_cell.angle_alpha   90.00
_cell.angle_beta   90.00
_cell.angle_gamma   90.00
#
_symmetry.space_group_name_H-M   'P 1'
#
loop_
_entity.id
_entity.type
_entity.pdbx_description
1 polymer ?
#
loop_
_entity_poly.entity_id
_entity_poly.type
_entity_poly.pdbx_seq_one_letter_code
_entity_poly.pdbx_strand_id
1 'polypeptide(L)'
;GSLWIGSEGGVTRYDGRTWETLSVDNILPNASIFSIAYTLDGTYLFGGKDGLTYYHQESTPPWIRIEPISGAFEQLAPGEIQLDQGEPLGIRYVVGDLYTAAGALDVIYRLSGPEINSTWTSADGDFVELPSFAQIGAYTLEMVARDQAFNYSEPARLTVNVVTPPATVNMPLVGAVESELLFAFVVIGLVALISFGYMSVGIIQSRRRTREALIRGYNPFVSGEPVRREDMFFGRQELLQRIVDTLHNNSIMIHGERRIGKTTLLYQLAARLREVDDAEYWFIPLYIDLEGTTESGFFHFLMEEILNGAMTMPSAKENLQPEFEDLLYRTTPTDDYSDREFSRDLREVIKVLQAYGETRFPNKQLRLILLLDEMDVMSSYSRLVQQRLRRIFMRDFAATLGAVVAGIQISKDWDRVESPWYNLFNEIALGPFNRDQAIELLTEPIRDFYRYEPAAIEYIIAHSDGRPYRLQQHALEAVNHMLADGRREIRMQDVEYAHEHIQHMNSDTHIGLDMNGSQPDTSAETAEAADDATPADEDRLHRERAE
;
A
#
# COMPACT_ATOMS: atom_id res chain seq x y z
N GLY A 1 -48.44 47.10 -47.09
CA GLY A 1 -48.77 48.08 -48.14
C GLY A 1 -48.58 49.46 -47.55
N SER A 2 -47.97 50.39 -48.28
CA SER A 2 -47.71 51.75 -47.77
C SER A 2 -48.86 52.69 -48.09
N LEU A 3 -49.20 53.56 -47.15
CA LEU A 3 -50.09 54.70 -47.32
C LEU A 3 -49.27 55.90 -47.81
N TRP A 4 -49.72 56.54 -48.88
CA TRP A 4 -49.12 57.77 -49.42
C TRP A 4 -50.13 58.91 -49.30
N ILE A 5 -49.68 60.06 -48.80
CA ILE A 5 -50.51 61.22 -48.50
C ILE A 5 -49.87 62.44 -49.17
N GLY A 6 -50.59 63.07 -50.11
CA GLY A 6 -50.19 64.36 -50.68
C GLY A 6 -50.70 65.52 -49.82
N SER A 7 -49.88 66.57 -49.67
CA SER A 7 -50.24 67.79 -48.94
C SER A 7 -49.71 69.04 -49.66
N GLU A 8 -49.98 70.22 -49.11
CA GLU A 8 -49.36 71.47 -49.59
C GLU A 8 -47.86 71.56 -49.28
N GLY A 9 -47.35 70.73 -48.37
CA GLY A 9 -45.95 70.69 -47.93
C GLY A 9 -45.12 69.51 -48.44
N GLY A 10 -45.67 68.68 -49.34
CA GLY A 10 -44.99 67.54 -49.94
C GLY A 10 -45.82 66.25 -49.91
N VAL A 11 -45.13 65.12 -50.11
CA VAL A 11 -45.72 63.78 -50.02
C VAL A 11 -45.21 63.05 -48.77
N THR A 12 -46.12 62.61 -47.91
CA THR A 12 -45.79 61.77 -46.75
C THR A 12 -46.12 60.32 -47.02
N ARG A 13 -45.20 59.41 -46.69
CA ARG A 13 -45.39 57.96 -46.75
C ARG A 13 -45.44 57.36 -45.36
N TYR A 14 -46.33 56.41 -45.14
CA TYR A 14 -46.40 55.57 -43.95
C TYR A 14 -46.48 54.10 -44.35
N ASP A 15 -45.61 53.26 -43.81
CA ASP A 15 -45.55 51.83 -44.16
C ASP A 15 -46.14 50.89 -43.10
N GLY A 16 -46.73 51.46 -42.04
CA GLY A 16 -47.21 50.72 -40.88
C GLY A 16 -46.24 50.70 -39.71
N ARG A 17 -45.04 51.28 -39.86
CA ARG A 17 -44.01 51.36 -38.81
C ARG A 17 -43.39 52.75 -38.68
N THR A 18 -43.01 53.38 -39.80
CA THR A 18 -42.33 54.67 -39.82
C THR A 18 -43.00 55.64 -40.78
N TRP A 19 -42.78 56.93 -40.55
CA TRP A 19 -43.25 58.02 -41.40
C TRP A 19 -42.05 58.69 -42.06
N GLU A 20 -42.23 59.20 -43.28
CA GLU A 20 -41.24 60.05 -43.95
C GLU A 20 -41.97 61.05 -44.84
N THR A 21 -41.47 62.27 -44.93
CA THR A 21 -42.03 63.30 -45.80
C THR A 21 -41.01 63.72 -46.85
N LEU A 22 -41.36 63.48 -48.11
CA LEU A 22 -40.67 64.01 -49.28
C LEU A 22 -41.14 65.46 -49.49
N SER A 23 -40.27 66.44 -49.22
CA SER A 23 -40.54 67.86 -49.40
C SER A 23 -39.63 68.48 -50.46
N VAL A 24 -39.80 69.79 -50.73
CA VAL A 24 -38.96 70.54 -51.65
C VAL A 24 -37.52 70.66 -51.18
N ASP A 25 -37.32 70.69 -49.86
CA ASP A 25 -36.01 70.81 -49.25
C ASP A 25 -35.16 69.53 -49.42
N ASN A 26 -35.82 68.39 -49.69
CA ASN A 26 -35.16 67.09 -49.80
C ASN A 26 -35.07 66.61 -51.25
N ILE A 27 -36.21 66.40 -51.93
CA ILE A 27 -36.27 65.57 -53.15
C ILE A 27 -37.24 66.13 -54.22
N LEU A 28 -38.30 66.86 -53.83
CA LEU A 28 -39.34 67.28 -54.78
C LEU A 28 -39.05 68.66 -55.40
N PRO A 29 -39.39 68.88 -56.69
CA PRO A 29 -39.30 70.20 -57.30
C PRO A 29 -40.44 71.16 -56.86
N ASN A 30 -41.50 70.67 -56.21
CA ASN A 30 -42.64 71.47 -55.74
C ASN A 30 -43.32 70.83 -54.51
N ALA A 31 -43.83 71.67 -53.60
CA ALA A 31 -44.43 71.26 -52.33
C ALA A 31 -45.91 70.84 -52.47
N SER A 32 -46.69 71.43 -53.40
CA SER A 32 -48.13 71.18 -53.46
C SER A 32 -48.50 69.99 -54.35
N ILE A 33 -48.97 68.90 -53.72
CA ILE A 33 -49.30 67.64 -54.39
C ILE A 33 -50.80 67.37 -54.33
N PHE A 34 -51.46 67.35 -55.49
CA PHE A 34 -52.91 67.18 -55.62
C PHE A 34 -53.32 65.77 -56.05
N SER A 35 -52.43 65.06 -56.75
CA SER A 35 -52.71 63.70 -57.23
C SER A 35 -51.47 62.82 -57.18
N ILE A 36 -51.69 61.54 -56.90
CA ILE A 36 -50.65 60.51 -56.86
C ILE A 36 -51.12 59.35 -57.73
N ALA A 37 -50.31 58.92 -58.69
CA ALA A 37 -50.54 57.72 -59.49
C ALA A 37 -49.32 56.80 -59.41
N TYR A 38 -49.57 55.49 -59.40
CA TYR A 38 -48.54 54.46 -59.41
C TYR A 38 -48.61 53.68 -60.71
N THR A 39 -47.49 53.56 -61.41
CA THR A 39 -47.41 52.90 -62.73
C THR A 39 -46.94 51.44 -62.59
N LEU A 40 -47.20 50.63 -63.62
CA LEU A 40 -46.85 49.21 -63.64
C LEU A 40 -45.33 48.96 -63.59
N ASP A 41 -44.52 49.95 -63.95
CA ASP A 41 -43.06 49.91 -63.93
C ASP A 41 -42.45 50.32 -62.57
N GLY A 42 -43.28 50.56 -61.54
CA GLY A 42 -42.81 50.87 -60.18
C GLY A 42 -42.59 52.36 -59.90
N THR A 43 -42.94 53.24 -60.84
CA THR A 43 -42.75 54.68 -60.71
C THR A 43 -43.94 55.34 -60.02
N TYR A 44 -43.66 56.31 -59.15
CA TYR A 44 -44.68 57.19 -58.60
C TYR A 44 -44.74 58.49 -59.40
N LEU A 45 -45.94 58.85 -59.83
CA LEU A 45 -46.23 60.11 -60.50
C LEU A 45 -46.95 61.05 -59.53
N PHE A 46 -46.33 62.18 -59.23
CA PHE A 46 -46.88 63.21 -58.36
C PHE A 46 -47.31 64.42 -59.19
N GLY A 47 -48.62 64.67 -59.22
CA GLY A 47 -49.22 65.81 -59.91
C GLY A 47 -49.41 66.99 -58.97
N GLY A 48 -48.77 68.12 -59.29
CA GLY A 48 -48.82 69.35 -58.50
C GLY A 48 -49.13 70.59 -59.33
N LYS A 49 -49.08 71.76 -58.69
CA LYS A 49 -49.41 73.06 -59.31
C LYS A 49 -48.52 73.40 -60.51
N ASP A 50 -47.24 73.04 -60.44
CA ASP A 50 -46.22 73.40 -61.44
C ASP A 50 -45.87 72.24 -62.40
N GLY A 51 -46.69 71.19 -62.43
CA GLY A 51 -46.57 70.08 -63.40
C GLY A 51 -46.53 68.69 -62.77
N LEU A 52 -45.95 67.75 -63.52
CA LEU A 52 -45.87 66.33 -63.17
C LEU A 52 -44.42 65.96 -62.82
N THR A 53 -44.23 65.36 -61.63
CA THR A 53 -42.93 64.81 -61.20
C THR A 53 -42.99 63.29 -61.23
N TYR A 54 -41.96 62.65 -61.80
CA TYR A 54 -41.78 61.21 -61.70
C TYR A 54 -40.75 60.88 -60.62
N TYR A 55 -41.05 59.89 -59.78
CA TYR A 55 -40.20 59.43 -58.69
C TYR A 55 -39.94 57.94 -58.85
N HIS A 56 -38.68 57.58 -59.10
CA HIS A 56 -38.22 56.19 -59.07
C HIS A 56 -37.64 55.91 -57.68
N GLN A 57 -38.25 54.96 -56.99
CA GLN A 57 -37.74 54.49 -55.71
C GLN A 57 -36.48 53.67 -55.96
N GLU A 58 -35.39 54.03 -55.30
CA GLU A 58 -34.19 53.19 -55.27
C GLU A 58 -34.44 52.00 -54.32
N SER A 59 -33.76 50.87 -54.55
CA SER A 59 -34.02 49.60 -53.86
C SER A 59 -32.79 49.02 -53.15
N THR A 60 -31.77 49.83 -52.91
CA THR A 60 -30.53 49.40 -52.24
C THR A 60 -30.75 49.52 -50.74
N PRO A 61 -30.71 48.43 -49.97
CA PRO A 61 -30.95 48.53 -48.54
C PRO A 61 -29.75 49.16 -47.82
N PRO A 62 -29.99 49.96 -46.77
CA PRO A 62 -28.93 50.39 -45.85
C PRO A 62 -28.38 49.19 -45.07
N TRP A 63 -27.26 49.39 -44.35
CA TRP A 63 -26.70 48.39 -43.44
C TRP A 63 -26.63 48.91 -42.00
N ILE A 64 -26.63 47.98 -41.04
CA ILE A 64 -26.54 48.28 -39.60
C ILE A 64 -25.64 47.27 -38.89
N ARG A 65 -24.90 47.73 -37.88
CA ARG A 65 -24.10 46.90 -36.97
C ARG A 65 -24.35 47.31 -35.52
N ILE A 66 -24.53 46.31 -34.65
CA ILE A 66 -24.73 46.48 -33.21
C ILE A 66 -23.38 46.36 -32.48
N GLU A 67 -23.11 47.27 -31.56
CA GLU A 67 -21.93 47.29 -30.71
C GLU A 67 -22.35 47.51 -29.24
N PRO A 68 -22.27 46.50 -28.37
CA PRO A 68 -22.46 46.69 -26.93
C PRO A 68 -21.35 47.59 -26.38
N ILE A 69 -21.69 48.64 -25.62
CA ILE A 69 -20.70 49.64 -25.17
C ILE A 69 -20.70 49.93 -23.67
N SER A 70 -21.72 49.54 -22.93
CA SER A 70 -21.77 49.74 -21.47
C SER A 70 -22.58 48.65 -20.78
N GLY A 71 -22.17 48.31 -19.55
CA GLY A 71 -22.71 47.20 -18.77
C GLY A 71 -21.61 46.18 -18.43
N ALA A 72 -21.75 45.48 -17.31
CA ALA A 72 -20.87 44.37 -16.94
C ALA A 72 -21.32 43.10 -17.66
N PHE A 73 -20.92 42.95 -18.92
CA PHE A 73 -21.26 41.78 -19.75
C PHE A 73 -20.02 40.99 -20.17
N GLU A 74 -20.22 39.70 -20.41
CA GLU A 74 -19.23 38.80 -20.98
C GLU A 74 -19.60 38.43 -22.42
N GLN A 75 -18.64 38.52 -23.35
CA GLN A 75 -18.87 38.13 -24.74
C GLN A 75 -18.74 36.61 -24.89
N LEU A 76 -19.84 35.91 -25.17
CA LEU A 76 -19.84 34.45 -25.37
C LEU A 76 -19.47 34.07 -26.82
N ALA A 77 -20.10 34.74 -27.78
CA ALA A 77 -19.87 34.55 -29.22
C ALA A 77 -20.24 35.82 -29.99
N PRO A 78 -19.85 36.01 -31.26
CA PRO A 78 -20.27 37.18 -32.05
C PRO A 78 -21.81 37.30 -32.10
N GLY A 79 -22.36 38.39 -31.55
CA GLY A 79 -23.81 38.60 -31.45
C GLY A 79 -24.48 37.92 -30.23
N GLU A 80 -23.70 37.35 -29.31
CA GLU A 80 -24.20 36.71 -28.08
C GLU A 80 -23.38 37.14 -26.85
N ILE A 81 -24.05 37.63 -25.83
CA ILE A 81 -23.44 38.12 -24.58
C ILE A 81 -24.15 37.54 -23.35
N GLN A 82 -23.44 37.46 -22.24
CA GLN A 82 -23.97 37.13 -20.92
C GLN A 82 -23.99 38.38 -20.03
N LEU A 83 -25.06 38.56 -19.27
CA LEU A 83 -25.27 39.71 -18.39
C LEU A 83 -25.83 39.23 -17.04
N ASP A 84 -25.35 39.81 -15.95
CA ASP A 84 -25.90 39.50 -14.63
C ASP A 84 -27.27 40.16 -14.44
N GLN A 85 -28.18 39.44 -13.79
CA GLN A 85 -29.53 39.92 -13.50
C GLN A 85 -29.50 41.28 -12.78
N GLY A 86 -30.20 42.27 -13.34
CA GLY A 86 -30.31 43.62 -12.78
C GLY A 86 -29.30 44.64 -13.30
N GLU A 87 -28.25 44.24 -14.02
CA GLU A 87 -27.30 45.17 -14.64
C GLU A 87 -27.92 45.86 -15.87
N PRO A 88 -27.71 47.18 -16.06
CA PRO A 88 -28.13 47.88 -17.27
C PRO A 88 -27.20 47.57 -18.45
N LEU A 89 -27.75 47.58 -19.68
CA LEU A 89 -26.99 47.34 -20.90
C LEU A 89 -27.20 48.48 -21.89
N GLY A 90 -26.11 49.13 -22.29
CA GLY A 90 -26.12 50.15 -23.32
C GLY A 90 -25.60 49.63 -24.65
N ILE A 91 -26.36 49.90 -25.71
CA ILE A 91 -26.08 49.45 -27.06
C ILE A 91 -25.80 50.64 -27.96
N ARG A 92 -24.61 50.70 -28.56
CA ARG A 92 -24.31 51.60 -29.67
C ARG A 92 -24.58 50.88 -30.98
N TYR A 93 -24.91 51.63 -32.01
CA TYR A 93 -25.03 51.09 -33.35
C TYR A 93 -24.38 51.98 -34.39
N VAL A 94 -23.98 51.38 -35.51
CA VAL A 94 -23.41 52.08 -36.66
C VAL A 94 -24.24 51.73 -37.88
N VAL A 95 -24.64 52.75 -38.62
CA VAL A 95 -25.44 52.63 -39.84
C VAL A 95 -24.80 53.36 -41.01
N GLY A 96 -25.10 52.91 -42.22
CA GLY A 96 -24.66 53.58 -43.44
C GLY A 96 -25.47 53.16 -44.66
N ASP A 97 -25.43 54.03 -45.65
CA ASP A 97 -26.03 53.83 -46.96
C ASP A 97 -25.19 54.58 -48.03
N LEU A 98 -25.33 54.19 -49.30
CA LEU A 98 -24.66 54.81 -50.43
C LEU A 98 -25.36 56.10 -50.88
N TYR A 99 -26.68 56.19 -50.72
CA TYR A 99 -27.50 57.29 -51.24
C TYR A 99 -28.04 58.21 -50.15
N THR A 100 -28.20 57.70 -48.93
CA THR A 100 -28.74 58.42 -47.78
C THR A 100 -27.63 58.74 -46.77
N ALA A 101 -27.53 60.01 -46.35
CA ALA A 101 -26.59 60.41 -45.31
C ALA A 101 -26.96 59.75 -43.97
N ALA A 102 -25.96 59.40 -43.15
CA ALA A 102 -26.18 58.66 -41.89
C ALA A 102 -27.17 59.34 -40.92
N GLY A 103 -27.22 60.67 -40.87
CA GLY A 103 -28.16 61.42 -40.03
C GLY A 103 -29.60 61.48 -40.56
N ALA A 104 -29.84 61.00 -41.78
CA ALA A 104 -31.16 60.88 -42.39
C ALA A 104 -31.66 59.42 -42.41
N LEU A 105 -30.88 58.48 -41.88
CA LEU A 105 -31.31 57.10 -41.66
C LEU A 105 -32.10 57.03 -40.35
N ASP A 106 -33.27 56.39 -40.40
CA ASP A 106 -34.05 56.08 -39.22
C ASP A 106 -33.71 54.67 -38.75
N VAL A 107 -33.41 54.50 -37.46
CA VAL A 107 -33.09 53.20 -36.88
C VAL A 107 -34.20 52.81 -35.94
N ILE A 108 -34.81 51.66 -36.22
CA ILE A 108 -35.86 51.10 -35.38
C ILE A 108 -35.36 49.82 -34.73
N TYR A 109 -35.76 49.60 -33.48
CA TYR A 109 -35.39 48.41 -32.73
C TYR A 109 -36.59 47.79 -32.00
N ARG A 110 -36.45 46.52 -31.65
CA ARG A 110 -37.35 45.83 -30.74
C ARG A 110 -36.60 44.85 -29.86
N LEU A 111 -37.10 44.66 -28.65
CA LEU A 111 -36.59 43.71 -27.67
C LEU A 111 -37.63 42.61 -27.44
N SER A 112 -37.20 41.36 -27.49
CA SER A 112 -38.03 40.19 -27.26
C SER A 112 -37.36 39.25 -26.25
N GLY A 113 -38.12 38.61 -25.37
CA GLY A 113 -37.60 37.70 -24.36
C GLY A 113 -38.64 37.35 -23.28
N PRO A 114 -38.21 36.75 -22.16
CA PRO A 114 -39.08 36.47 -21.02
C PRO A 114 -39.83 37.72 -20.57
N GLU A 115 -41.17 37.67 -20.66
CA GLU A 115 -42.11 38.76 -20.29
C GLU A 115 -41.92 40.11 -21.01
N ILE A 116 -41.05 40.18 -22.02
CA ILE A 116 -40.81 41.38 -22.82
C ILE A 116 -41.07 41.06 -24.28
N ASN A 117 -42.00 41.79 -24.89
CA ASN A 117 -42.21 41.77 -26.34
C ASN A 117 -42.55 43.19 -26.80
N SER A 118 -41.53 44.00 -27.05
CA SER A 118 -41.73 45.40 -27.42
C SER A 118 -42.15 45.52 -28.89
N THR A 119 -42.90 46.58 -29.20
CA THR A 119 -43.12 47.00 -30.58
C THR A 119 -41.87 47.66 -31.15
N TRP A 120 -41.78 47.72 -32.48
CA TRP A 120 -40.74 48.50 -33.16
C TRP A 120 -40.80 49.95 -32.71
N THR A 121 -39.68 50.47 -32.23
CA THR A 121 -39.53 51.83 -31.71
C THR A 121 -38.32 52.49 -32.36
N SER A 122 -38.44 53.76 -32.77
CA SER A 122 -37.30 54.51 -33.32
C SER A 122 -36.29 54.82 -32.22
N ALA A 123 -35.01 54.72 -32.56
CA ALA A 123 -33.91 55.07 -31.69
C ALA A 123 -33.56 56.55 -31.86
N ASP A 124 -33.38 57.25 -30.74
CA ASP A 124 -32.95 58.65 -30.74
C ASP A 124 -31.41 58.71 -30.60
N GLY A 125 -30.71 59.11 -31.67
CA GLY A 125 -29.24 59.26 -31.66
C GLY A 125 -28.49 58.05 -32.20
N ASP A 126 -27.33 57.68 -31.64
CA ASP A 126 -26.51 56.52 -32.03
C ASP A 126 -26.42 55.44 -30.93
N PHE A 127 -27.24 55.59 -29.89
CA PHE A 127 -27.19 54.80 -28.67
C PHE A 127 -28.60 54.47 -28.14
N VAL A 128 -28.76 53.26 -27.61
CA VAL A 128 -29.99 52.76 -26.98
C VAL A 128 -29.66 52.17 -25.61
N GLU A 129 -30.32 52.68 -24.57
CA GLU A 129 -30.31 52.05 -23.24
C GLU A 129 -31.42 51.01 -23.15
N LEU A 130 -31.06 49.76 -22.87
CA LEU A 130 -32.02 48.70 -22.60
C LEU A 130 -32.44 48.71 -21.13
N PRO A 131 -33.68 48.31 -20.81
CA PRO A 131 -34.12 48.20 -19.43
C PRO A 131 -33.32 47.13 -18.67
N SER A 132 -33.17 47.32 -17.35
CA SER A 132 -32.62 46.28 -16.47
C SER A 132 -33.48 45.01 -16.55
N PHE A 133 -32.85 43.87 -16.84
CA PHE A 133 -33.53 42.61 -17.04
C PHE A 133 -33.91 41.97 -15.69
N ALA A 134 -35.20 41.92 -15.39
CA ALA A 134 -35.72 41.37 -14.14
C ALA A 134 -35.81 39.84 -14.13
N GLN A 135 -35.94 39.20 -15.29
CA GLN A 135 -36.03 37.73 -15.41
C GLN A 135 -34.77 37.13 -16.04
N ILE A 136 -34.46 35.91 -15.62
CA ILE A 136 -33.38 35.10 -16.17
C ILE A 136 -33.85 34.53 -17.51
N GLY A 137 -32.97 34.51 -18.49
CA GLY A 137 -33.25 33.92 -19.80
C GLY A 137 -32.62 34.67 -20.96
N ALA A 138 -32.90 34.18 -22.16
CA ALA A 138 -32.36 34.76 -23.39
C ALA A 138 -33.27 35.86 -23.93
N TYR A 139 -32.75 37.07 -24.03
CA TYR A 139 -33.39 38.21 -24.69
C TYR A 139 -32.75 38.43 -26.06
N THR A 140 -33.55 38.77 -27.06
CA THR A 140 -33.09 39.09 -28.42
C THR A 140 -33.46 40.53 -28.76
N LEU A 141 -32.43 41.36 -28.93
CA LEU A 141 -32.52 42.69 -29.51
C LEU A 141 -32.40 42.58 -31.04
N GLU A 142 -33.35 43.14 -31.76
CA GLU A 142 -33.29 43.28 -33.20
C GLU A 142 -33.30 44.76 -33.58
N MET A 143 -32.36 45.18 -34.45
CA MET A 143 -32.26 46.54 -34.95
C MET A 143 -32.24 46.54 -36.47
N VAL A 144 -32.93 47.51 -37.07
CA VAL A 144 -33.04 47.66 -38.53
C VAL A 144 -32.86 49.13 -38.88
N ALA A 145 -32.05 49.42 -39.89
CA ALA A 145 -31.93 50.76 -40.47
C ALA A 145 -32.91 50.92 -41.64
N ARG A 146 -33.49 52.11 -41.78
CA ARG A 146 -34.38 52.50 -42.87
C ARG A 146 -33.87 53.77 -43.53
N ASP A 147 -33.78 53.76 -44.85
CA ASP A 147 -33.47 54.97 -45.64
C ASP A 147 -34.71 55.83 -45.93
N GLN A 148 -34.57 56.91 -46.70
CA GLN A 148 -35.70 57.77 -47.11
C GLN A 148 -36.60 57.11 -48.18
N ALA A 149 -36.09 56.13 -48.91
CA ALA A 149 -36.85 55.36 -49.89
C ALA A 149 -37.70 54.24 -49.25
N PHE A 150 -37.57 53.98 -47.94
CA PHE A 150 -38.14 52.85 -47.20
C PHE A 150 -37.55 51.49 -47.58
N ASN A 151 -36.28 51.43 -47.97
CA ASN A 151 -35.56 50.16 -47.92
C ASN A 151 -35.07 49.93 -46.50
N TYR A 152 -35.18 48.68 -46.08
CA TYR A 152 -34.81 48.23 -44.75
C TYR A 152 -33.58 47.34 -44.84
N SER A 153 -32.66 47.50 -43.90
CA SER A 153 -31.54 46.60 -43.75
C SER A 153 -32.00 45.18 -43.38
N GLU A 154 -31.12 44.20 -43.55
CA GLU A 154 -31.26 42.94 -42.82
C GLU A 154 -31.24 43.22 -41.30
N PRO A 155 -32.07 42.55 -40.48
CA PRO A 155 -32.08 42.77 -39.04
C PRO A 155 -30.77 42.33 -38.39
N ALA A 156 -30.07 43.28 -37.77
CA ALA A 156 -28.97 42.94 -36.88
C ALA A 156 -29.55 42.41 -35.55
N ARG A 157 -29.01 41.29 -35.07
CA ARG A 157 -29.48 40.62 -33.86
C ARG A 157 -28.39 40.56 -32.80
N LEU A 158 -28.78 40.78 -31.55
CA LEU A 158 -27.95 40.55 -30.37
C LEU A 158 -28.74 39.73 -29.36
N THR A 159 -28.18 38.58 -28.96
CA THR A 159 -28.73 37.73 -27.90
C THR A 159 -28.06 38.06 -26.57
N VAL A 160 -28.86 38.35 -25.55
CA VAL A 160 -28.43 38.68 -24.19
C VAL A 160 -28.93 37.59 -23.24
N ASN A 161 -28.01 36.78 -22.73
CA ASN A 161 -28.30 35.71 -21.78
C ASN A 161 -28.18 36.27 -20.36
N VAL A 162 -29.32 36.45 -19.69
CA VAL A 162 -29.37 36.99 -18.33
C VAL A 162 -29.30 35.84 -17.33
N VAL A 163 -28.30 35.87 -16.43
CA VAL A 163 -28.04 34.83 -15.42
C VAL A 163 -28.05 35.37 -14.00
N THR A 164 -28.22 34.51 -13.01
CA THR A 164 -28.10 34.89 -11.58
C THR A 164 -26.64 35.07 -11.20
N PRO A 165 -26.26 36.15 -10.50
CA PRO A 165 -24.91 36.31 -9.99
C PRO A 165 -24.58 35.22 -8.94
N PRO A 166 -23.33 34.73 -8.88
CA PRO A 166 -22.92 33.71 -7.92
C PRO A 166 -23.00 34.23 -6.48
N ALA A 167 -23.41 33.36 -5.54
CA ALA A 167 -23.50 33.72 -4.12
C ALA A 167 -22.10 33.84 -3.49
N THR A 168 -21.68 35.08 -3.21
CA THR A 168 -20.38 35.40 -2.58
C THR A 168 -20.51 35.63 -1.07
N VAL A 169 -19.51 35.18 -0.32
CA VAL A 169 -19.36 35.44 1.12
C VAL A 169 -18.13 36.32 1.34
N ASN A 170 -18.28 37.41 2.10
CA ASN A 170 -17.16 38.28 2.45
C ASN A 170 -16.34 37.66 3.59
N MET A 171 -15.11 37.26 3.28
CA MET A 171 -14.15 36.73 4.25
C MET A 171 -13.17 37.83 4.69
N PRO A 172 -12.88 37.96 6.00
CA PRO A 172 -11.84 38.86 6.48
C PRO A 172 -10.48 38.49 5.88
N LEU A 173 -9.69 39.49 5.50
CA LEU A 173 -8.39 39.41 4.78
C LEU A 173 -8.43 38.92 3.31
N VAL A 174 -9.43 38.15 2.88
CA VAL A 174 -9.46 37.54 1.53
C VAL A 174 -10.43 38.27 0.58
N GLY A 175 -11.43 38.97 1.12
CA GLY A 175 -12.46 39.65 0.32
C GLY A 175 -13.64 38.73 -0.01
N ALA A 176 -14.39 39.04 -1.06
CA ALA A 176 -15.53 38.26 -1.52
C ALA A 176 -15.04 36.94 -2.14
N VAL A 177 -15.52 35.81 -1.62
CA VAL A 177 -15.19 34.47 -2.11
C VAL A 177 -16.49 33.74 -2.43
N GLU A 178 -16.52 33.00 -3.53
CA GLU A 178 -17.65 32.14 -3.88
C GLU A 178 -17.90 31.08 -2.80
N SER A 179 -19.17 30.88 -2.45
CA SER A 179 -19.57 29.95 -1.39
C SER A 179 -19.09 28.50 -1.62
N GLU A 180 -19.00 28.04 -2.87
CA GLU A 180 -18.50 26.70 -3.20
C GLU A 180 -17.01 26.52 -2.89
N LEU A 181 -16.18 27.52 -3.22
CA LEU A 181 -14.75 27.51 -2.93
C LEU A 181 -14.50 27.51 -1.41
N LEU A 182 -15.29 28.29 -0.66
CA LEU A 182 -15.20 28.34 0.80
C LEU A 182 -15.43 26.96 1.43
N PHE A 183 -16.46 26.23 0.99
CA PHE A 183 -16.75 24.89 1.49
C PHE A 183 -15.58 23.93 1.21
N ALA A 184 -15.02 23.96 -0.01
CA ALA A 184 -13.88 23.14 -0.38
C ALA A 184 -12.66 23.41 0.52
N PHE A 185 -12.35 24.67 0.81
CA PHE A 185 -11.25 25.04 1.72
C PHE A 185 -11.46 24.52 3.15
N VAL A 186 -12.69 24.59 3.67
CA VAL A 186 -13.01 24.08 5.02
C VAL A 186 -12.80 22.56 5.09
N VAL A 187 -13.25 21.81 4.07
CA VAL A 187 -13.08 20.36 4.01
C VAL A 187 -11.60 19.98 3.95
N ILE A 188 -10.82 20.65 3.08
CA ILE A 188 -9.37 20.40 2.96
C ILE A 188 -8.66 20.70 4.29
N GLY A 189 -9.03 21.80 4.96
CA GLY A 189 -8.47 22.15 6.26
C GLY A 189 -8.75 21.11 7.35
N LEU A 190 -9.98 20.57 7.40
CA LEU A 190 -10.38 19.51 8.33
C LEU A 190 -9.59 18.21 8.10
N VAL A 191 -9.45 17.79 6.84
CA VAL A 191 -8.67 16.59 6.49
C VAL A 191 -7.21 16.75 6.91
N ALA A 192 -6.60 17.90 6.61
CA ALA A 192 -5.23 18.19 7.00
C ALA A 192 -5.02 18.13 8.53
N LEU A 193 -5.99 18.64 9.31
CA LEU A 193 -5.98 18.62 10.77
C LEU A 193 -6.03 17.19 11.33
N ILE A 194 -6.91 16.34 10.77
CA ILE A 194 -7.02 14.93 11.17
C ILE A 194 -5.72 14.17 10.84
N SER A 195 -5.17 14.35 9.64
CA SER A 195 -3.91 13.74 9.24
C SER A 195 -2.75 14.15 10.15
N PHE A 196 -2.66 15.44 10.51
CA PHE A 196 -1.65 15.93 11.43
C PHE A 196 -1.81 15.37 12.85
N GLY A 197 -3.05 15.23 13.33
CA GLY A 197 -3.36 14.60 14.61
C GLY A 197 -2.90 13.14 14.67
N TYR A 198 -3.19 12.35 13.63
CA TYR A 198 -2.78 10.95 13.56
C TYR A 198 -1.24 10.79 13.55
N MET A 199 -0.55 11.60 12.75
CA MET A 199 0.91 11.60 12.69
C MET A 199 1.55 11.97 14.03
N SER A 200 0.98 12.95 14.74
CA SER A 200 1.46 13.39 16.06
C SER A 200 1.35 12.28 17.11
N VAL A 201 0.25 11.54 17.12
CA VAL A 201 0.05 10.41 18.03
C VAL A 201 1.06 9.28 17.77
N GLY A 202 1.32 8.96 16.50
CA GLY A 202 2.32 7.95 16.13
C GLY A 202 3.72 8.29 16.63
N ILE A 203 4.15 9.55 16.49
CA ILE A 203 5.46 10.01 16.97
C ILE A 203 5.56 9.91 18.50
N ILE A 204 4.51 10.29 19.23
CA ILE A 204 4.49 10.22 20.70
C ILE A 204 4.53 8.77 21.18
N GLN A 205 3.76 7.87 20.56
CA GLN A 205 3.73 6.46 20.93
C GLN A 205 5.07 5.76 20.67
N SER A 206 5.71 6.03 19.52
CA SER A 206 7.06 5.54 19.22
C SER A 206 8.06 5.97 20.29
N ARG A 207 8.08 7.26 20.65
CA ARG A 207 8.97 7.78 21.71
C ARG A 207 8.73 7.13 23.08
N ARG A 208 7.48 6.84 23.45
CA ARG A 208 7.15 6.15 24.71
C ARG A 208 7.66 4.72 24.71
N ARG A 209 7.36 3.94 23.67
CA ARG A 209 7.81 2.55 23.53
C ARG A 209 9.34 2.43 23.60
N THR A 210 10.06 3.30 22.90
CA THR A 210 11.52 3.25 22.94
C THR A 210 12.10 3.65 24.30
N ARG A 211 11.48 4.61 25.01
CA ARG A 211 11.94 5.00 26.35
C ARG A 211 11.67 3.90 27.38
N GLU A 212 10.53 3.23 27.29
CA GLU A 212 10.19 2.09 28.15
C GLU A 212 11.11 0.89 27.90
N ALA A 213 11.45 0.60 26.64
CA ALA A 213 12.39 -0.46 26.28
C ALA A 213 13.79 -0.24 26.89
N LEU A 214 14.28 1.00 26.88
CA LEU A 214 15.57 1.35 27.46
C LEU A 214 15.57 1.22 29.00
N ILE A 215 14.47 1.62 29.66
CA ILE A 215 14.32 1.46 31.12
C ILE A 215 14.25 -0.01 31.53
N ARG A 216 13.63 -0.87 30.69
CA ARG A 216 13.49 -2.30 30.95
C ARG A 216 14.69 -3.14 30.48
N GLY A 217 15.67 -2.54 29.83
CA GLY A 217 16.80 -3.27 29.24
C GLY A 217 16.35 -4.31 28.20
N TYR A 218 15.41 -3.95 27.32
CA TYR A 218 14.89 -4.89 26.33
C TYR A 218 15.97 -5.34 25.34
N ASN A 219 16.28 -6.63 25.32
CA ASN A 219 17.16 -7.24 24.34
C ASN A 219 16.46 -8.44 23.68
N PRO A 220 16.17 -8.40 22.37
CA PRO A 220 15.46 -9.47 21.69
C PRO A 220 16.35 -10.66 21.27
N PHE A 221 17.68 -10.48 21.22
CA PHE A 221 18.60 -11.52 20.75
C PHE A 221 18.72 -12.66 21.77
N VAL A 222 18.85 -13.89 21.28
CA VAL A 222 18.99 -15.08 22.11
C VAL A 222 20.19 -15.88 21.63
N SER A 223 21.06 -16.28 22.56
CA SER A 223 22.21 -17.14 22.27
C SER A 223 22.07 -18.47 23.00
N GLY A 224 22.38 -19.56 22.31
CA GLY A 224 22.43 -20.91 22.89
C GLY A 224 21.12 -21.69 22.77
N GLU A 225 19.98 -21.06 22.99
CA GLU A 225 18.67 -21.72 22.88
C GLU A 225 18.06 -21.62 21.47
N PRO A 226 17.30 -22.64 21.01
CA PRO A 226 16.53 -22.54 19.77
C PRO A 226 15.48 -21.43 19.82
N VAL A 227 15.34 -20.69 18.71
CA VAL A 227 14.37 -19.59 18.62
C VAL A 227 12.97 -20.15 18.45
N ARG A 228 12.15 -20.02 19.49
CA ARG A 228 10.73 -20.46 19.48
C ARG A 228 9.78 -19.36 19.04
N ARG A 229 10.16 -18.09 19.19
CA ARG A 229 9.31 -16.96 18.81
C ARG A 229 9.36 -16.73 17.30
N GLU A 230 8.19 -16.66 16.67
CA GLU A 230 8.07 -16.45 15.23
C GLU A 230 8.62 -15.08 14.80
N ASP A 231 8.45 -14.05 15.63
CA ASP A 231 8.98 -12.69 15.38
C ASP A 231 10.51 -12.59 15.43
N MET A 232 11.20 -13.68 15.79
CA MET A 232 12.65 -13.81 15.80
C MET A 232 13.18 -14.79 14.74
N PHE A 233 12.33 -15.27 13.83
CA PHE A 233 12.72 -16.18 12.76
C PHE A 233 12.99 -15.45 11.44
N PHE A 234 14.28 -15.29 11.10
CA PHE A 234 14.74 -14.52 9.92
C PHE A 234 15.52 -15.34 8.91
N GLY A 235 15.55 -14.87 7.66
CA GLY A 235 16.35 -15.42 6.57
C GLY A 235 16.03 -16.85 6.12
N ARG A 236 14.96 -17.47 6.63
CA ARG A 236 14.59 -18.88 6.37
C ARG A 236 13.13 -19.08 6.03
N GLN A 237 12.36 -18.02 5.86
CA GLN A 237 10.93 -18.06 5.60
C GLN A 237 10.61 -18.73 4.26
N GLU A 238 11.36 -18.41 3.20
CA GLU A 238 11.20 -19.08 1.90
C GLU A 238 11.52 -20.58 1.97
N LEU A 239 12.54 -20.94 2.77
CA LEU A 239 12.91 -22.34 2.97
C LEU A 239 11.82 -23.09 3.73
N LEU A 240 11.27 -22.48 4.79
CA LEU A 240 10.17 -23.02 5.57
C LEU A 240 8.95 -23.30 4.66
N GLN A 241 8.57 -22.33 3.82
CA GLN A 241 7.45 -22.51 2.90
C GLN A 241 7.71 -23.64 1.91
N ARG A 242 8.91 -23.71 1.32
CA ARG A 242 9.30 -24.80 0.42
C ARG A 242 9.21 -26.18 1.08
N ILE A 243 9.58 -26.27 2.36
CA ILE A 243 9.46 -27.52 3.14
C ILE A 243 7.98 -27.91 3.27
N VAL A 244 7.12 -26.98 3.68
CA VAL A 244 5.67 -27.21 3.79
C VAL A 244 5.09 -27.70 2.46
N ASP A 245 5.42 -27.04 1.34
CA ASP A 245 4.91 -27.41 0.03
C ASP A 245 5.37 -28.82 -0.41
N THR A 246 6.56 -29.25 0.00
CA THR A 246 7.15 -30.54 -0.36
C THR A 246 6.64 -31.70 0.52
N LEU A 247 6.11 -31.40 1.71
CA LEU A 247 5.68 -32.39 2.71
C LEU A 247 4.44 -33.22 2.32
N HIS A 248 3.70 -32.79 1.29
CA HIS A 248 2.51 -33.49 0.79
C HIS A 248 2.75 -34.94 0.36
N ASN A 249 3.96 -35.30 -0.08
CA ASN A 249 4.26 -36.67 -0.52
C ASN A 249 5.66 -37.17 -0.17
N ASN A 250 6.49 -36.36 0.49
CA ASN A 250 7.88 -36.69 0.74
C ASN A 250 8.26 -36.54 2.20
N SER A 251 9.24 -37.33 2.62
CA SER A 251 9.99 -37.07 3.85
C SER A 251 11.24 -36.24 3.50
N ILE A 252 11.66 -35.35 4.40
CA ILE A 252 12.70 -34.36 4.15
C ILE A 252 13.83 -34.53 5.18
N MET A 253 15.08 -34.36 4.75
CA MET A 253 16.23 -34.36 5.62
C MET A 253 16.94 -33.02 5.56
N ILE A 254 16.98 -32.33 6.67
CA ILE A 254 17.72 -31.08 6.87
C ILE A 254 19.09 -31.43 7.43
N HIS A 255 20.14 -31.14 6.67
CA HIS A 255 21.51 -31.35 7.13
C HIS A 255 22.30 -30.04 7.13
N GLY A 256 23.23 -29.90 8.05
CA GLY A 256 24.05 -28.71 8.18
C GLY A 256 24.81 -28.70 9.50
N GLU A 257 25.76 -27.78 9.65
CA GLU A 257 26.63 -27.74 10.82
C GLU A 257 25.86 -27.58 12.16
N ARG A 258 26.52 -27.87 13.28
CA ARG A 258 25.95 -27.63 14.61
C ARG A 258 25.69 -26.13 14.79
N ARG A 259 24.57 -25.77 15.41
CA ARG A 259 24.13 -24.38 15.67
C ARG A 259 23.87 -23.52 14.41
N ILE A 260 23.61 -24.14 13.26
CA ILE A 260 23.21 -23.43 12.03
C ILE A 260 21.70 -23.07 11.99
N GLY A 261 20.92 -23.51 12.99
CA GLY A 261 19.49 -23.20 13.11
C GLY A 261 18.52 -24.34 12.75
N LYS A 262 18.99 -25.60 12.71
CA LYS A 262 18.14 -26.77 12.38
C LYS A 262 16.96 -26.94 13.35
N THR A 263 17.23 -27.00 14.65
CA THR A 263 16.21 -27.10 15.70
C THR A 263 15.22 -25.94 15.68
N THR A 264 15.72 -24.71 15.43
CA THR A 264 14.88 -23.52 15.25
C THR A 264 13.94 -23.70 14.06
N LEU A 265 14.45 -24.16 12.91
CA LEU A 265 13.64 -24.41 11.73
C LEU A 265 12.57 -25.49 11.98
N LEU A 266 12.88 -26.55 12.72
CA LEU A 266 11.90 -27.57 13.10
C LEU A 266 10.78 -27.01 13.99
N TYR A 267 11.10 -26.18 14.99
CA TYR A 267 10.08 -25.55 15.83
C TYR A 267 9.16 -24.63 15.03
N GLN A 268 9.72 -23.81 14.14
CA GLN A 268 8.93 -22.93 13.29
C GLN A 268 8.08 -23.71 12.28
N LEU A 269 8.59 -24.84 11.78
CA LEU A 269 7.82 -25.77 10.96
C LEU A 269 6.67 -26.40 11.73
N ALA A 270 6.88 -26.80 12.98
CA ALA A 270 5.81 -27.31 13.84
C ALA A 270 4.72 -26.28 14.05
N ALA A 271 5.08 -25.02 14.33
CA ALA A 271 4.13 -23.93 14.47
C ALA A 271 3.35 -23.70 13.17
N ARG A 272 4.06 -23.57 12.04
CA ARG A 272 3.46 -23.30 10.74
C ARG A 272 2.50 -24.42 10.29
N LEU A 273 2.88 -25.69 10.46
CA LEU A 273 2.03 -26.83 10.11
C LEU A 273 0.73 -26.91 10.92
N ARG A 274 0.68 -26.36 12.14
CA ARG A 274 -0.55 -26.29 12.93
C ARG A 274 -1.52 -25.22 12.42
N GLU A 275 -1.01 -24.20 11.76
CA GLU A 275 -1.78 -23.04 11.29
C GLU A 275 -2.17 -23.12 9.82
N VAL A 276 -1.41 -23.86 9.01
CA VAL A 276 -1.66 -24.00 7.58
C VAL A 276 -3.01 -24.68 7.34
N ASP A 277 -3.89 -23.98 6.62
CA ASP A 277 -5.17 -24.53 6.15
C ASP A 277 -4.97 -25.21 4.79
N ASP A 278 -4.56 -26.48 4.83
CA ASP A 278 -4.36 -27.27 3.62
C ASP A 278 -5.67 -27.84 3.06
N ALA A 279 -5.78 -27.94 1.72
CA ALA A 279 -7.02 -28.38 1.07
C ALA A 279 -7.29 -29.88 1.23
N GLU A 280 -6.25 -30.71 1.34
CA GLU A 280 -6.34 -32.18 1.31
C GLU A 280 -6.02 -32.80 2.68
N TYR A 281 -5.06 -32.23 3.41
CA TYR A 281 -4.52 -32.82 4.62
C TYR A 281 -4.83 -32.02 5.89
N TRP A 282 -4.97 -32.75 6.99
CA TRP A 282 -4.85 -32.22 8.33
C TRP A 282 -3.50 -32.65 8.91
N PHE A 283 -2.59 -31.69 9.04
CA PHE A 283 -1.25 -31.93 9.55
C PHE A 283 -1.23 -31.95 11.08
N ILE A 284 -0.58 -32.98 11.64
CA ILE A 284 -0.25 -33.04 13.07
C ILE A 284 1.28 -33.12 13.19
N PRO A 285 1.95 -31.99 13.47
CA PRO A 285 3.39 -31.97 13.66
C PRO A 285 3.77 -32.38 15.09
N LEU A 286 4.67 -33.36 15.18
CA LEU A 286 5.16 -33.95 16.42
C LEU A 286 6.68 -33.74 16.50
N TYR A 287 7.13 -32.88 17.40
CA TYR A 287 8.55 -32.64 17.65
C TYR A 287 9.10 -33.72 18.56
N ILE A 288 10.20 -34.34 18.16
CA ILE A 288 10.86 -35.44 18.89
C ILE A 288 12.36 -35.18 18.86
N ASP A 289 12.96 -35.08 20.05
CA ASP A 289 14.40 -35.00 20.21
C ASP A 289 14.96 -36.39 20.53
N LEU A 290 15.88 -36.90 19.71
CA LEU A 290 16.43 -38.24 19.85
C LEU A 290 17.71 -38.29 20.69
N GLU A 291 18.21 -37.14 21.19
CA GLU A 291 19.42 -37.09 22.00
C GLU A 291 19.30 -38.01 23.24
N GLY A 292 20.30 -38.88 23.45
CA GLY A 292 20.34 -39.78 24.60
C GLY A 292 19.44 -41.03 24.50
N THR A 293 18.74 -41.24 23.37
CA THR A 293 17.91 -42.43 23.16
C THR A 293 18.77 -43.68 22.95
N THR A 294 18.35 -44.83 23.49
CA THR A 294 19.01 -46.12 23.26
C THR A 294 18.38 -46.88 22.09
N GLU A 295 19.13 -47.80 21.47
CA GLU A 295 18.62 -48.59 20.35
C GLU A 295 17.40 -49.46 20.75
N SER A 296 17.43 -50.09 21.93
CA SER A 296 16.35 -50.97 22.41
C SER A 296 15.07 -50.19 22.73
N GLY A 297 15.20 -49.00 23.32
CA GLY A 297 14.06 -48.15 23.69
C GLY A 297 13.54 -47.25 22.57
N PHE A 298 14.19 -47.22 21.40
CA PHE A 298 13.88 -46.27 20.34
C PHE A 298 12.41 -46.26 19.89
N PHE A 299 11.83 -47.42 19.60
CA PHE A 299 10.44 -47.50 19.15
C PHE A 299 9.44 -47.17 20.27
N HIS A 300 9.77 -47.55 21.50
CA HIS A 300 8.96 -47.19 22.66
C HIS A 300 8.95 -45.68 22.85
N PHE A 301 10.12 -45.04 22.81
CA PHE A 301 10.26 -43.58 22.91
C PHE A 301 9.53 -42.83 21.79
N LEU A 302 9.63 -43.30 20.54
CA LEU A 302 8.85 -42.72 19.45
C LEU A 302 7.34 -42.79 19.71
N MET A 303 6.84 -43.92 20.20
CA MET A 303 5.41 -44.05 20.52
C MET A 303 5.01 -43.14 21.68
N GLU A 304 5.84 -43.07 22.72
CA GLU A 304 5.65 -42.16 23.85
C GLU A 304 5.46 -40.72 23.39
N GLU A 305 6.36 -40.23 22.53
CA GLU A 305 6.32 -38.86 22.04
C GLU A 305 5.16 -38.61 21.06
N ILE A 306 4.77 -39.60 20.26
CA ILE A 306 3.56 -39.52 19.43
C ILE A 306 2.31 -39.38 20.29
N LEU A 307 2.18 -40.19 21.35
CA LEU A 307 1.05 -40.14 22.28
C LEU A 307 1.03 -38.84 23.07
N ASN A 308 2.19 -38.40 23.58
CA ASN A 308 2.34 -37.13 24.29
C ASN A 308 1.91 -35.96 23.41
N GLY A 309 2.43 -35.90 22.18
CA GLY A 309 2.08 -34.85 21.23
C GLY A 309 0.59 -34.88 20.85
N ALA A 310 -0.01 -36.05 20.64
CA ALA A 310 -1.44 -36.18 20.43
C ALA A 310 -2.26 -35.64 21.63
N MET A 311 -1.81 -35.88 22.85
CA MET A 311 -2.49 -35.39 24.06
C MET A 311 -2.40 -33.87 24.28
N THR A 312 -1.51 -33.18 23.58
CA THR A 312 -1.42 -31.71 23.64
C THR A 312 -2.53 -31.00 22.84
N MET A 313 -3.28 -31.73 22.01
CA MET A 313 -4.33 -31.14 21.17
C MET A 313 -5.58 -30.72 21.97
N PRO A 314 -6.35 -29.71 21.51
CA PRO A 314 -7.51 -29.21 22.25
C PRO A 314 -8.58 -30.29 22.50
N SER A 315 -9.03 -30.47 23.74
CA SER A 315 -10.00 -31.54 24.10
C SER A 315 -9.51 -32.97 23.79
N ALA A 316 -8.21 -33.19 23.59
CA ALA A 316 -7.64 -34.52 23.35
C ALA A 316 -7.85 -35.46 24.55
N LYS A 317 -7.62 -34.98 25.78
CA LYS A 317 -7.70 -35.81 26.99
C LYS A 317 -9.05 -36.48 27.20
N GLU A 318 -10.14 -35.82 26.84
CA GLU A 318 -11.50 -36.38 27.02
C GLU A 318 -11.86 -37.38 25.92
N ASN A 319 -11.34 -37.19 24.71
CA ASN A 319 -11.76 -37.94 23.52
C ASN A 319 -10.76 -39.03 23.09
N LEU A 320 -9.47 -38.88 23.41
CA LEU A 320 -8.38 -39.76 22.95
C LEU A 320 -7.84 -40.65 24.06
N GLN A 321 -7.81 -40.18 25.32
CA GLN A 321 -7.30 -40.94 26.46
C GLN A 321 -7.90 -42.35 26.59
N PRO A 322 -9.24 -42.54 26.60
CA PRO A 322 -9.82 -43.87 26.77
C PRO A 322 -9.47 -44.82 25.61
N GLU A 323 -9.29 -44.29 24.40
CA GLU A 323 -8.93 -45.06 23.20
C GLU A 323 -7.47 -45.50 23.20
N PHE A 324 -6.61 -44.87 24.02
CA PHE A 324 -5.17 -45.18 24.11
C PHE A 324 -4.79 -46.02 25.35
N GLU A 325 -5.76 -46.49 26.14
CA GLU A 325 -5.49 -47.32 27.32
C GLU A 325 -5.11 -48.77 26.95
N ASP A 326 -5.61 -49.28 25.82
CA ASP A 326 -5.42 -50.68 25.38
C ASP A 326 -4.18 -50.89 24.49
N LEU A 327 -3.34 -49.86 24.32
CA LEU A 327 -2.13 -49.93 23.49
C LEU A 327 -1.08 -50.86 24.10
N LEU A 328 -0.37 -51.61 23.26
CA LEU A 328 0.70 -52.51 23.69
C LEU A 328 1.84 -51.75 24.37
N TYR A 329 2.06 -50.49 23.98
CA TYR A 329 2.97 -49.53 24.60
C TYR A 329 2.86 -49.51 26.13
N ARG A 330 1.64 -49.57 26.69
CA ARG A 330 1.44 -49.49 28.16
C ARG A 330 1.76 -50.78 28.91
N THR A 331 1.78 -51.91 28.22
CA THR A 331 1.87 -53.25 28.82
C THR A 331 3.18 -53.96 28.51
N THR A 332 3.87 -53.54 27.44
CA THR A 332 5.13 -54.13 26.99
C THR A 332 6.31 -53.36 27.59
N PRO A 333 7.30 -54.03 28.19
CA PRO A 333 8.51 -53.37 28.66
C PRO A 333 9.24 -52.64 27.52
N THR A 334 9.91 -51.53 27.85
CA THR A 334 10.62 -50.66 26.89
C THR A 334 11.57 -51.41 25.96
N ASP A 335 12.35 -52.36 26.48
CA ASP A 335 13.32 -53.14 25.69
C ASP A 335 12.69 -54.22 24.81
N ASP A 336 11.45 -54.63 25.11
CA ASP A 336 10.72 -55.67 24.38
C ASP A 336 9.79 -55.07 23.31
N TYR A 337 9.59 -53.75 23.31
CA TYR A 337 8.69 -53.06 22.39
C TYR A 337 9.34 -52.87 21.01
N SER A 338 9.06 -53.78 20.07
CA SER A 338 9.71 -53.81 18.75
C SER A 338 8.96 -53.01 17.69
N ASP A 339 9.48 -53.02 16.45
CA ASP A 339 8.84 -52.39 15.28
C ASP A 339 7.44 -52.96 14.99
N ARG A 340 7.16 -54.19 15.42
CA ARG A 340 5.86 -54.85 15.22
C ARG A 340 4.80 -54.30 16.15
N GLU A 341 5.10 -54.21 17.44
CA GLU A 341 4.22 -53.61 18.45
C GLU A 341 3.99 -52.13 18.11
N PHE A 342 5.07 -51.40 17.78
CA PHE A 342 5.00 -50.02 17.30
C PHE A 342 4.05 -49.86 16.10
N SER A 343 4.21 -50.69 15.07
CA SER A 343 3.36 -50.61 13.88
C SER A 343 1.89 -50.94 14.16
N ARG A 344 1.62 -51.82 15.13
CA ARG A 344 0.26 -52.15 15.54
C ARG A 344 -0.38 -50.97 16.28
N ASP A 345 0.30 -50.45 17.28
CA ASP A 345 -0.20 -49.32 18.07
C ASP A 345 -0.35 -48.06 17.22
N LEU A 346 0.61 -47.78 16.33
CA LEU A 346 0.56 -46.61 15.45
C LEU A 346 -0.66 -46.64 14.52
N ARG A 347 -1.06 -47.84 14.07
CA ARG A 347 -2.26 -48.01 13.24
C ARG A 347 -3.53 -47.65 14.01
N GLU A 348 -3.64 -48.06 15.27
CA GLU A 348 -4.78 -47.67 16.12
C GLU A 348 -4.73 -46.17 16.44
N VAL A 349 -3.57 -45.62 16.75
CA VAL A 349 -3.39 -44.17 16.97
C VAL A 349 -3.84 -43.36 15.76
N ILE A 350 -3.40 -43.71 14.55
CA ILE A 350 -3.80 -43.04 13.30
C ILE A 350 -5.31 -43.12 13.10
N LYS A 351 -5.92 -44.28 13.34
CA LYS A 351 -7.36 -44.50 13.18
C LYS A 351 -8.17 -43.62 14.15
N VAL A 352 -7.77 -43.58 15.41
CA VAL A 352 -8.43 -42.76 16.45
C VAL A 352 -8.25 -41.27 16.13
N LEU A 353 -7.05 -40.86 15.73
CA LEU A 353 -6.78 -39.48 15.35
C LEU A 353 -7.60 -39.06 14.12
N GLN A 354 -7.70 -39.89 13.08
CA GLN A 354 -8.52 -39.60 11.91
C GLN A 354 -9.99 -39.38 12.31
N ALA A 355 -10.56 -40.25 13.15
CA ALA A 355 -11.93 -40.10 13.63
C ALA A 355 -12.13 -38.83 14.46
N TYR A 356 -11.15 -38.47 15.30
CA TYR A 356 -11.16 -37.22 16.04
C TYR A 356 -11.10 -36.00 15.09
N GLY A 357 -10.30 -36.08 14.03
CA GLY A 357 -10.12 -35.06 13.00
C GLY A 357 -11.38 -34.81 12.17
N GLU A 358 -12.13 -35.86 11.81
CA GLU A 358 -13.36 -35.75 11.00
C GLU A 358 -14.40 -34.79 11.58
N THR A 359 -14.46 -34.67 12.90
CA THR A 359 -15.37 -33.73 13.58
C THR A 359 -14.97 -32.26 13.42
N ARG A 360 -13.69 -31.97 13.19
CA ARG A 360 -13.11 -30.62 13.17
C ARG A 360 -12.68 -30.18 11.77
N PHE A 361 -12.24 -31.13 10.95
CA PHE A 361 -11.67 -30.93 9.62
C PHE A 361 -12.34 -31.91 8.63
N PRO A 362 -13.60 -31.66 8.24
CA PRO A 362 -14.32 -32.57 7.37
C PRO A 362 -13.65 -32.67 5.99
N ASN A 363 -13.63 -33.88 5.43
CA ASN A 363 -13.01 -34.21 4.14
C ASN A 363 -11.48 -34.06 4.06
N LYS A 364 -10.78 -33.89 5.18
CA LYS A 364 -9.31 -33.89 5.21
C LYS A 364 -8.74 -35.23 5.67
N GLN A 365 -7.63 -35.64 5.06
CA GLN A 365 -6.89 -36.83 5.48
C GLN A 365 -5.87 -36.48 6.56
N LEU A 366 -5.79 -37.30 7.61
CA LEU A 366 -4.78 -37.16 8.64
C LEU A 366 -3.39 -37.39 8.06
N ARG A 367 -2.47 -36.48 8.39
CA ARG A 367 -1.05 -36.63 8.11
C ARG A 367 -0.20 -36.27 9.31
N LEU A 368 0.38 -37.28 9.94
CA LEU A 368 1.34 -37.13 11.04
C LEU A 368 2.70 -36.74 10.47
N ILE A 369 3.27 -35.64 10.96
CA ILE A 369 4.60 -35.18 10.55
C ILE A 369 5.55 -35.30 11.74
N LEU A 370 6.45 -36.28 11.69
CA LEU A 370 7.49 -36.47 12.71
C LEU A 370 8.65 -35.53 12.45
N LEU A 371 8.86 -34.56 13.34
CA LEU A 371 9.95 -33.61 13.30
C LEU A 371 11.04 -34.14 14.24
N LEU A 372 11.96 -34.93 13.69
CA LEU A 372 13.00 -35.63 14.45
C LEU A 372 14.28 -34.78 14.47
N ASP A 373 14.67 -34.30 15.65
CA ASP A 373 15.96 -33.64 15.86
C ASP A 373 17.03 -34.64 16.30
N GLU A 374 18.31 -34.26 16.17
CA GLU A 374 19.48 -35.08 16.55
C GLU A 374 19.44 -36.50 15.96
N MET A 375 19.02 -36.62 14.70
CA MET A 375 18.97 -37.90 13.97
C MET A 375 20.35 -38.51 13.70
N ASP A 376 21.42 -37.84 14.10
CA ASP A 376 22.78 -38.36 14.08
C ASP A 376 22.94 -39.61 14.99
N VAL A 377 22.12 -39.75 16.04
CA VAL A 377 22.10 -40.94 16.91
C VAL A 377 21.82 -42.22 16.10
N MET A 378 21.01 -42.14 15.04
CA MET A 378 20.70 -43.29 14.17
C MET A 378 21.94 -43.92 13.51
N SER A 379 23.02 -43.15 13.35
CA SER A 379 24.28 -43.68 12.80
C SER A 379 24.95 -44.71 13.71
N SER A 380 24.70 -44.63 15.02
CA SER A 380 25.24 -45.54 16.04
C SER A 380 24.44 -46.84 16.19
N TYR A 381 23.19 -46.87 15.72
CA TYR A 381 22.30 -48.02 15.83
C TYR A 381 22.60 -49.10 14.78
N SER A 382 22.18 -50.33 15.08
CA SER A 382 22.30 -51.44 14.15
C SER A 382 21.53 -51.21 12.84
N ARG A 383 22.04 -51.84 11.77
CA ARG A 383 21.43 -51.80 10.43
C ARG A 383 20.00 -52.33 10.44
N LEU A 384 19.69 -53.27 11.33
CA LEU A 384 18.36 -53.84 11.46
C LEU A 384 17.33 -52.78 11.89
N VAL A 385 17.68 -51.95 12.88
CA VAL A 385 16.80 -50.86 13.34
C VAL A 385 16.62 -49.79 12.27
N GLN A 386 17.70 -49.42 11.58
CA GLN A 386 17.63 -48.49 10.42
C GLN A 386 16.69 -49.01 9.32
N GLN A 387 16.76 -50.31 8.99
CA GLN A 387 15.89 -50.94 7.99
C GLN A 387 14.43 -51.03 8.46
N ARG A 388 14.19 -51.31 9.74
CA ARG A 388 12.84 -51.32 10.35
C ARG A 388 12.19 -49.94 10.26
N LEU A 389 12.91 -48.88 10.63
CA LEU A 389 12.43 -47.50 10.51
C LEU A 389 12.06 -47.17 9.06
N ARG A 390 12.92 -47.51 8.10
CA ARG A 390 12.65 -47.30 6.68
C ARG A 390 11.35 -47.99 6.22
N ARG A 391 11.10 -49.21 6.68
CA ARG A 391 9.89 -49.97 6.31
C ARG A 391 8.61 -49.27 6.80
N ILE A 392 8.62 -48.76 8.03
CA ILE A 392 7.49 -48.04 8.62
C ILE A 392 7.12 -46.83 7.76
N PHE A 393 8.09 -46.00 7.37
CA PHE A 393 7.85 -44.81 6.55
C PHE A 393 7.50 -45.12 5.09
N MET A 394 8.09 -46.15 4.47
CA MET A 394 7.93 -46.39 3.02
C MET A 394 6.76 -47.31 2.64
N ARG A 395 6.36 -48.24 3.51
CA ARG A 395 5.36 -49.27 3.16
C ARG A 395 4.11 -49.17 3.99
N ASP A 396 4.28 -49.20 5.31
CA ASP A 396 3.15 -49.46 6.20
C ASP A 396 2.31 -48.20 6.44
N PHE A 397 2.90 -46.99 6.31
CA PHE A 397 2.25 -45.71 6.62
C PHE A 397 2.56 -44.54 5.68
N ALA A 398 3.07 -44.79 4.46
CA ALA A 398 3.55 -43.73 3.55
C ALA A 398 2.50 -42.64 3.21
N ALA A 399 1.21 -42.97 3.26
CA ALA A 399 0.12 -42.02 2.97
C ALA A 399 -0.23 -41.11 4.17
N THR A 400 -0.01 -41.59 5.40
CA THR A 400 -0.47 -40.92 6.63
C THR A 400 0.69 -40.42 7.50
N LEU A 401 1.92 -40.83 7.22
CA LEU A 401 3.12 -40.49 7.99
C LEU A 401 4.17 -39.84 7.08
N GLY A 402 4.58 -38.63 7.44
CA GLY A 402 5.75 -37.95 6.90
C GLY A 402 6.79 -37.69 8.00
N ALA A 403 8.03 -37.46 7.60
CA ALA A 403 9.08 -37.08 8.54
C ALA A 403 9.94 -35.94 8.00
N VAL A 404 10.35 -35.05 8.91
CA VAL A 404 11.41 -34.07 8.71
C VAL A 404 12.50 -34.35 9.73
N VAL A 405 13.68 -34.69 9.24
CA VAL A 405 14.79 -35.11 10.09
C VAL A 405 15.90 -34.06 10.07
N ALA A 406 16.49 -33.75 11.22
CA ALA A 406 17.63 -32.84 11.33
C ALA A 406 18.91 -33.56 11.81
N GLY A 407 20.04 -33.30 11.15
CA GLY A 407 21.35 -33.89 11.51
C GLY A 407 22.55 -33.06 11.01
N ILE A 408 23.77 -33.43 11.41
CA ILE A 408 24.99 -32.65 11.16
C ILE A 408 25.54 -32.91 9.74
N GLN A 409 25.81 -34.18 9.42
CA GLN A 409 26.21 -34.64 8.09
C GLN A 409 26.19 -36.16 8.11
N ILE A 410 25.58 -36.77 7.10
CA ILE A 410 25.76 -38.20 6.88
C ILE A 410 27.17 -38.38 6.33
N SER A 411 28.05 -39.07 7.07
CA SER A 411 29.27 -39.60 6.46
C SER A 411 28.83 -40.51 5.31
N LYS A 412 29.06 -40.05 4.07
CA LYS A 412 28.81 -40.80 2.83
C LYS A 412 29.95 -41.81 2.56
N ASP A 413 30.78 -42.11 3.56
CA ASP A 413 31.81 -43.15 3.49
C ASP A 413 31.13 -44.53 3.50
N TRP A 414 30.57 -44.90 2.35
CA TRP A 414 29.85 -46.16 2.16
C TRP A 414 30.37 -46.88 0.92
N ASP A 415 31.40 -47.71 1.10
CA ASP A 415 31.71 -48.83 0.22
C ASP A 415 30.77 -49.99 0.58
N ARG A 416 29.55 -50.11 -0.01
CA ARG A 416 28.74 -51.37 -0.11
C ARG A 416 27.34 -51.23 -0.76
N VAL A 417 26.72 -52.39 -1.07
CA VAL A 417 25.64 -52.68 -2.04
C VAL A 417 24.19 -52.30 -1.61
N GLU A 418 23.91 -52.01 -0.34
CA GLU A 418 22.53 -51.72 0.12
C GLU A 418 22.17 -50.23 0.08
N SER A 419 20.93 -49.89 -0.33
CA SER A 419 20.43 -48.50 -0.32
C SER A 419 20.31 -47.97 1.12
N PRO A 420 21.08 -46.93 1.48
CA PRO A 420 21.09 -46.40 2.85
C PRO A 420 19.74 -45.82 3.30
N TRP A 421 19.51 -45.75 4.61
CA TRP A 421 18.26 -45.27 5.19
C TRP A 421 17.95 -43.82 4.80
N TYR A 422 18.96 -42.98 4.65
CA TYR A 422 18.80 -41.57 4.29
C TYR A 422 18.26 -41.34 2.87
N ASN A 423 18.36 -42.32 1.96
CA ASN A 423 17.75 -42.24 0.63
C ASN A 423 16.21 -42.18 0.65
N LEU A 424 15.60 -42.33 1.83
CA LEU A 424 14.16 -42.13 1.99
C LEU A 424 13.76 -40.64 2.09
N PHE A 425 14.73 -39.74 2.29
CA PHE A 425 14.50 -38.32 2.49
C PHE A 425 14.99 -37.48 1.31
N ASN A 426 14.26 -36.41 1.00
CA ASN A 426 14.76 -35.35 0.15
C ASN A 426 15.73 -34.46 0.94
N GLU A 427 17.00 -34.39 0.52
CA GLU A 427 18.05 -33.65 1.23
C GLU A 427 17.92 -32.13 1.00
N ILE A 428 17.94 -31.37 2.09
CA ILE A 428 17.99 -29.91 2.13
C ILE A 428 19.20 -29.49 2.97
N ALA A 429 20.14 -28.83 2.31
CA ALA A 429 21.33 -28.28 2.97
C ALA A 429 21.01 -26.94 3.64
N LEU A 430 21.26 -26.84 4.94
CA LEU A 430 21.18 -25.61 5.72
C LEU A 430 22.59 -25.01 5.87
N GLY A 431 22.94 -24.06 5.00
CA GLY A 431 24.22 -23.35 5.04
C GLY A 431 24.18 -22.07 5.89
N PRO A 432 25.29 -21.33 6.02
CA PRO A 432 25.32 -20.00 6.66
C PRO A 432 24.38 -18.99 5.98
N PHE A 433 24.07 -17.91 6.69
CA PHE A 433 23.34 -16.78 6.12
C PHE A 433 24.21 -16.02 5.12
N ASN A 434 23.55 -15.56 4.06
CA ASN A 434 24.12 -14.54 3.20
C ASN A 434 24.11 -13.17 3.91
N ARG A 435 24.73 -12.17 3.29
CA ARG A 435 24.86 -10.84 3.89
C ARG A 435 23.50 -10.20 4.20
N ASP A 436 22.53 -10.29 3.29
CA ASP A 436 21.22 -9.66 3.46
C ASP A 436 20.43 -10.31 4.61
N GLN A 437 20.44 -11.64 4.69
CA GLN A 437 19.85 -12.41 5.79
C GLN A 437 20.49 -12.09 7.14
N ALA A 438 21.81 -11.88 7.17
CA ALA A 438 22.53 -11.49 8.38
C ALA A 438 22.14 -10.07 8.83
N ILE A 439 22.04 -9.11 7.90
CA ILE A 439 21.59 -7.75 8.18
C ILE A 439 20.15 -7.75 8.69
N GLU A 440 19.27 -8.52 8.06
CA GLU A 440 17.87 -8.68 8.45
C GLU A 440 17.77 -9.16 9.91
N LEU A 441 18.46 -10.27 10.25
CA LEU A 441 18.52 -10.80 11.62
C LEU A 441 19.02 -9.75 12.63
N LEU A 442 20.04 -8.96 12.29
CA LEU A 442 20.62 -7.97 13.19
C LEU A 442 19.75 -6.73 13.36
N THR A 443 19.02 -6.29 12.33
CA THR A 443 18.38 -4.98 12.32
C THR A 443 16.88 -5.01 12.54
N GLU A 444 16.18 -6.04 12.06
CA GLU A 444 14.72 -6.14 12.18
C GLU A 444 14.23 -6.22 13.64
N PRO A 445 14.80 -7.08 14.52
CA PRO A 445 14.31 -7.24 15.90
C PRO A 445 14.33 -5.97 16.74
N ILE A 446 15.21 -5.04 16.39
CA ILE A 446 15.49 -3.83 17.16
C ILE A 446 15.09 -2.54 16.42
N ARG A 447 14.55 -2.61 15.21
CA ARG A 447 14.29 -1.45 14.32
C ARG A 447 13.57 -0.29 15.01
N ASP A 448 12.61 -0.61 15.88
CA ASP A 448 11.78 0.37 16.60
C ASP A 448 12.42 0.90 17.90
N PHE A 449 13.51 0.27 18.36
CA PHE A 449 14.12 0.51 19.67
C PHE A 449 15.51 1.11 19.57
N TYR A 450 16.39 0.47 18.80
CA TYR A 450 17.81 0.78 18.71
C TYR A 450 18.26 0.87 17.25
N ARG A 451 19.44 1.43 17.03
CA ARG A 451 20.05 1.50 15.69
C ARG A 451 21.50 1.09 15.77
N TYR A 452 21.95 0.34 14.79
CA TYR A 452 23.37 0.10 14.59
C TYR A 452 24.00 1.25 13.82
N GLU A 453 25.23 1.59 14.19
CA GLU A 453 26.16 2.25 13.30
C GLU A 453 26.48 1.30 12.11
N PRO A 454 26.57 1.81 10.86
CA PRO A 454 26.84 0.96 9.70
C PRO A 454 28.11 0.11 9.83
N ALA A 455 29.19 0.67 10.37
CA ALA A 455 30.46 -0.05 10.56
C ALA A 455 30.34 -1.21 11.56
N ALA A 456 29.50 -1.06 12.59
CA ALA A 456 29.27 -2.08 13.61
C ALA A 456 28.61 -3.33 13.03
N ILE A 457 27.64 -3.17 12.10
CA ILE A 457 27.00 -4.30 11.39
C ILE A 457 28.03 -5.07 10.57
N GLU A 458 28.82 -4.36 9.76
CA GLU A 458 29.83 -5.00 8.91
C GLU A 458 30.84 -5.79 9.74
N TYR A 459 31.24 -5.25 10.90
CA TYR A 459 32.15 -5.95 11.79
C TYR A 459 31.54 -7.25 12.34
N ILE A 460 30.27 -7.24 12.80
CA ILE A 460 29.59 -8.46 13.27
C ILE A 460 29.56 -9.51 12.16
N ILE A 461 29.18 -9.11 10.94
CA ILE A 461 29.07 -10.03 9.80
C ILE A 461 30.43 -10.63 9.45
N ALA A 462 31.49 -9.80 9.40
CA ALA A 462 32.85 -10.25 9.11
C ALA A 462 33.40 -11.24 10.13
N HIS A 463 33.00 -11.15 11.41
CA HIS A 463 33.47 -12.02 12.49
C HIS A 463 32.52 -13.18 12.81
N SER A 464 31.40 -13.31 12.10
CA SER A 464 30.40 -14.35 12.35
C SER A 464 30.37 -15.46 11.30
N ASP A 465 31.09 -15.33 10.18
CA ASP A 465 31.06 -16.25 9.02
C ASP A 465 29.62 -16.53 8.51
N GLY A 466 28.70 -15.59 8.69
CA GLY A 466 27.27 -15.78 8.39
C GLY A 466 26.55 -16.81 9.28
N ARG A 467 27.16 -17.30 10.36
CA ARG A 467 26.55 -18.31 11.25
C ARG A 467 25.51 -17.66 12.17
N PRO A 468 24.23 -18.08 12.16
CA PRO A 468 23.16 -17.44 12.94
C PRO A 468 23.46 -17.36 14.44
N TYR A 469 24.00 -18.43 15.03
CA TYR A 469 24.39 -18.45 16.45
C TYR A 469 25.42 -17.37 16.79
N ARG A 470 26.46 -17.20 15.95
CA ARG A 470 27.50 -16.18 16.19
C ARG A 470 26.97 -14.76 16.00
N LEU A 471 26.11 -14.55 14.99
CA LEU A 471 25.45 -13.27 14.75
C LEU A 471 24.62 -12.85 15.98
N GLN A 472 23.79 -13.76 16.49
CA GLN A 472 22.98 -13.49 17.68
C GLN A 472 23.82 -13.31 18.94
N GLN A 473 24.92 -14.06 19.10
CA GLN A 473 25.81 -13.90 20.24
C GLN A 473 26.48 -12.51 20.26
N HIS A 474 27.03 -12.06 19.12
CA HIS A 474 27.60 -10.72 19.03
C HIS A 474 26.53 -9.63 19.25
N ALA A 475 25.34 -9.79 18.67
CA ALA A 475 24.25 -8.84 18.83
C ALA A 475 23.76 -8.76 20.28
N LEU A 476 23.62 -9.90 20.96
CA LEU A 476 23.22 -10.00 22.36
C LEU A 476 24.19 -9.20 23.24
N GLU A 477 25.48 -9.47 23.14
CA GLU A 477 26.51 -8.81 23.95
C GLU A 477 26.65 -7.32 23.61
N ALA A 478 26.62 -6.96 22.32
CA ALA A 478 26.73 -5.56 21.91
C ALA A 478 25.54 -4.72 22.39
N VAL A 479 24.31 -5.27 22.31
CA VAL A 479 23.11 -4.60 22.84
C VAL A 479 23.18 -4.49 24.37
N ASN A 480 23.63 -5.52 25.07
CA ASN A 480 23.79 -5.46 26.53
C ASN A 480 24.80 -4.38 26.96
N HIS A 481 25.94 -4.29 26.28
CA HIS A 481 26.94 -3.26 26.54
C HIS A 481 26.39 -1.85 26.24
N MET A 482 25.71 -1.66 25.11
CA MET A 482 25.04 -0.40 24.77
C MET A 482 23.96 -0.01 25.82
N LEU A 483 23.20 -0.97 26.33
CA LEU A 483 22.18 -0.76 27.35
C LEU A 483 22.80 -0.37 28.70
N ALA A 484 23.94 -0.94 29.08
CA ALA A 484 24.67 -0.58 30.29
C ALA A 484 25.09 0.91 30.29
N ASP A 485 25.42 1.44 29.11
CA ASP A 485 25.73 2.86 28.90
C ASP A 485 24.49 3.76 28.75
N GLY A 486 23.27 3.20 28.80
CA GLY A 486 22.02 3.94 28.61
C GLY A 486 21.88 4.57 27.22
N ARG A 487 22.57 4.02 26.20
CA ARG A 487 22.55 4.51 24.82
C ARG A 487 21.47 3.80 23.99
N ARG A 488 21.21 4.35 22.79
CA ARG A 488 20.23 3.82 21.81
C ARG A 488 20.85 3.51 20.45
N GLU A 489 22.14 3.79 20.32
CA GLU A 489 22.92 3.58 19.13
C GLU A 489 24.04 2.61 19.51
N ILE A 490 24.05 1.46 18.84
CA ILE A 490 25.04 0.40 18.98
C ILE A 490 26.20 0.80 18.08
N ARG A 491 27.32 1.14 18.71
CA ARG A 491 28.51 1.69 18.05
C ARG A 491 29.55 0.61 17.85
N MET A 492 30.57 0.93 17.06
CA MET A 492 31.71 0.05 16.85
C MET A 492 32.31 -0.48 18.18
N GLN A 493 32.49 0.39 19.17
CA GLN A 493 33.02 0.03 20.49
C GLN A 493 32.21 -1.05 21.22
N ASP A 494 30.88 -1.10 21.02
CA ASP A 494 30.01 -2.10 21.66
C ASP A 494 30.22 -3.47 21.06
N VAL A 495 30.45 -3.51 19.75
CA VAL A 495 30.69 -4.73 19.00
C VAL A 495 32.12 -5.23 19.22
N GLU A 496 33.11 -4.34 19.32
CA GLU A 496 34.48 -4.69 19.69
C GLU A 496 34.51 -5.31 21.10
N TYR A 497 33.85 -4.68 22.07
CA TYR A 497 33.68 -5.25 23.41
C TYR A 497 33.01 -6.63 23.36
N ALA A 498 31.91 -6.76 22.63
CA ALA A 498 31.21 -8.03 22.47
C ALA A 498 32.14 -9.12 21.90
N HIS A 499 32.94 -8.76 20.90
CA HIS A 499 33.88 -9.68 20.27
C HIS A 499 34.96 -10.16 21.24
N GLU A 500 35.61 -9.23 21.96
CA GLU A 500 36.61 -9.56 22.99
C GLU A 500 35.99 -10.45 24.08
N HIS A 501 34.80 -10.10 24.56
CA HIS A 501 34.09 -10.85 25.59
C HIS A 501 33.78 -12.28 25.15
N ILE A 502 33.34 -12.47 23.90
CA ILE A 502 33.08 -13.79 23.31
C ILE A 502 34.38 -14.61 23.18
N GLN A 503 35.49 -13.99 22.79
CA GLN A 503 36.78 -14.68 22.72
C GLN A 503 37.23 -15.16 24.10
N HIS A 504 37.09 -14.33 25.14
CA HIS A 504 37.44 -14.69 26.52
C HIS A 504 36.59 -15.83 27.08
N MET A 505 35.27 -15.82 26.85
CA MET A 505 34.42 -16.96 27.25
C MET A 505 34.82 -18.27 26.58
N ASN A 506 35.18 -18.21 25.30
CA ASN A 506 35.61 -19.39 24.56
C ASN A 506 36.99 -19.89 25.03
N SER A 507 37.89 -19.01 25.45
CA SER A 507 39.19 -19.41 26.00
C SER A 507 39.09 -20.03 27.39
N ASP A 508 38.24 -19.50 28.28
CA ASP A 508 38.06 -20.04 29.63
C ASP A 508 37.36 -21.42 29.60
N THR A 509 36.49 -21.66 28.62
CA THR A 509 35.87 -22.97 28.40
C THR A 509 36.89 -24.02 27.94
N HIS A 510 37.97 -23.62 27.26
CA HIS A 510 39.05 -24.52 26.85
C HIS A 510 40.04 -24.82 27.99
N ILE A 511 40.27 -23.89 28.93
CA ILE A 511 41.19 -24.12 30.06
C ILE A 511 40.62 -25.14 31.07
N GLY A 512 39.29 -25.30 31.15
CA GLY A 512 38.63 -26.28 32.02
C GLY A 512 38.64 -27.74 31.51
N LEU A 513 38.98 -27.98 30.24
CA LEU A 513 39.00 -29.33 29.65
C LEU A 513 40.40 -29.95 29.58
N ASP A 514 41.47 -29.16 29.78
CA ASP A 514 42.86 -29.63 29.73
C ASP A 514 43.45 -30.02 31.11
N MET A 515 42.67 -29.91 32.20
CA MET A 515 43.11 -30.22 33.57
C MET A 515 42.58 -31.57 34.10
N ASN A 516 42.32 -32.54 33.22
CA ASN A 516 41.99 -33.91 33.63
C ASN A 516 42.46 -34.93 32.56
N GLY A 517 43.78 -35.11 32.42
CA GLY A 517 44.26 -36.09 31.45
C GLY A 517 45.77 -36.18 31.26
N SER A 518 46.57 -36.26 32.33
CA SER A 518 47.94 -36.77 32.20
C SER A 518 48.54 -37.16 33.54
N GLN A 519 48.36 -38.42 33.92
CA GLN A 519 49.34 -39.14 34.75
C GLN A 519 50.28 -39.94 33.82
N PRO A 520 51.57 -40.05 34.15
CA PRO A 520 52.61 -40.40 33.19
C PRO A 520 52.92 -41.90 33.16
N ASP A 521 53.28 -42.36 31.97
CA ASP A 521 53.86 -43.68 31.69
C ASP A 521 55.15 -43.92 32.47
N THR A 522 55.25 -45.11 33.04
CA THR A 522 56.46 -45.66 33.67
C THR A 522 57.32 -46.38 32.63
N SER A 523 58.55 -45.92 32.41
CA SER A 523 59.68 -46.80 32.06
C SER A 523 61.03 -46.09 32.20
N ALA A 524 61.83 -46.68 33.09
CA ALA A 524 63.28 -46.67 33.26
C ALA A 524 64.15 -45.92 32.22
N GLU A 525 65.14 -45.15 32.71
CA GLU A 525 66.54 -45.60 32.78
C GLU A 525 67.44 -44.61 33.53
N THR A 526 68.27 -45.21 34.38
CA THR A 526 69.57 -44.80 34.96
C THR A 526 70.28 -43.57 34.36
N ALA A 527 70.65 -42.60 35.23
CA ALA A 527 72.04 -42.20 35.53
C ALA A 527 72.13 -40.74 36.03
N GLU A 528 72.42 -40.52 37.31
CA GLU A 528 73.03 -39.30 37.86
C GLU A 528 73.80 -39.75 39.12
N ALA A 529 75.13 -39.78 39.13
CA ALA A 529 76.08 -38.66 39.19
C ALA A 529 75.89 -37.80 40.47
N ALA A 530 76.84 -37.97 41.37
CA ALA A 530 77.10 -37.13 42.53
C ALA A 530 77.40 -35.69 42.11
N ASP A 531 77.01 -34.68 42.91
CA ASP A 531 77.87 -34.14 43.95
C ASP A 531 77.16 -33.04 44.77
N ASP A 532 77.35 -33.13 46.07
CA ASP A 532 77.63 -32.07 47.06
C ASP A 532 76.94 -30.69 46.97
N ALA A 533 76.12 -30.36 47.98
CA ALA A 533 76.54 -29.46 49.06
C ALA A 533 75.34 -29.05 49.96
N THR A 534 75.65 -29.02 51.25
CA THR A 534 74.77 -29.01 52.42
C THR A 534 74.52 -27.58 52.98
N PRO A 535 73.91 -27.36 54.17
CA PRO A 535 72.70 -26.55 54.33
C PRO A 535 72.89 -25.37 55.32
N ALA A 536 71.81 -24.66 55.64
CA ALA A 536 71.65 -23.86 56.87
C ALA A 536 70.22 -23.28 56.85
N ASP A 537 69.39 -23.60 57.84
CA ASP A 537 69.03 -22.72 58.99
C ASP A 537 68.12 -21.57 58.56
N GLU A 538 67.14 -21.09 59.31
CA GLU A 538 66.43 -21.48 60.52
C GLU A 538 65.33 -20.41 60.60
N ASP A 539 64.16 -20.80 61.07
CA ASP A 539 63.38 -20.01 62.02
C ASP A 539 62.64 -18.71 61.58
N ARG A 540 61.48 -18.57 62.24
CA ARG A 540 60.79 -17.34 62.66
C ARG A 540 59.82 -16.59 61.73
N LEU A 541 58.55 -16.90 62.00
CA LEU A 541 57.55 -16.01 62.65
C LEU A 541 57.15 -14.71 61.94
N HIS A 542 55.85 -14.59 61.63
CA HIS A 542 54.93 -13.53 62.09
C HIS A 542 53.49 -13.96 61.74
N ARG A 543 52.69 -14.47 62.69
CA ARG A 543 51.63 -13.76 63.47
C ARG A 543 50.73 -12.87 62.60
N GLU A 544 49.47 -13.25 62.34
CA GLU A 544 48.27 -13.20 63.21
C GLU A 544 47.47 -11.89 63.08
N ARG A 545 46.14 -12.06 62.92
CA ARG A 545 45.03 -11.12 63.24
C ARG A 545 44.84 -9.96 62.28
N ALA A 546 43.65 -9.43 62.04
CA ALA A 546 42.22 -9.70 62.29
C ALA A 546 41.54 -8.69 61.33
N GLU A 547 40.44 -9.00 60.66
CA GLU A 547 39.05 -8.96 61.13
C GLU A 547 38.17 -9.55 60.03
#